data_AF-A0A661QUB9-F1
#
_entry.id   AF-A0A661QUB9-F1
#
_cell.length_a   1.000
_cell.length_b   1.000
_cell.length_c   1.000
_cell.angle_alpha   90.00
_cell.angle_beta   90.00
_cell.angle_gamma   90.00
#
_symmetry.space_group_name_H-M   'P 1'
#
loop_
_entity.id
_entity.type
_entity.pdbx_description
1 polymer ?
#
loop_
_entity_poly.entity_id
_entity_poly.type
_entity_poly.pdbx_seq_one_letter_code
_entity_poly.pdbx_strand_id
1 'polypeptide(L)'
;IAASIIGFIRQSVLGSPLKPYKERVKTSMGAILSSQPWTDPQRKWLERIGKQLEKETIVDRSALDKGRFKDQGGFNRLNKIFNGQMNEIFGQISDELWNDTATA
;
A
#
# COMPACT_ATOMS: atom_id res chain seq x y z
N ILE A 1 -21.75 1.84 -2.48
CA ILE A 1 -20.79 2.86 -2.94
C ILE A 1 -19.41 2.39 -2.47
N ALA A 2 -18.58 1.86 -3.36
CA ALA A 2 -17.24 1.43 -2.99
C ALA A 2 -16.36 2.68 -2.94
N ALA A 3 -16.19 3.26 -1.74
CA ALA A 3 -15.14 4.23 -1.51
C ALA A 3 -13.83 3.54 -1.89
N SER A 4 -13.18 4.01 -2.96
CA SER A 4 -11.82 3.58 -3.28
C SER A 4 -10.97 3.77 -2.03
N ILE A 5 -10.00 2.88 -1.77
CA ILE A 5 -9.00 3.09 -0.70
C ILE A 5 -8.41 4.51 -0.82
N ILE A 6 -8.33 5.02 -2.06
CA ILE A 6 -7.95 6.40 -2.40
C ILE A 6 -8.85 7.49 -1.80
N GLY A 7 -10.15 7.24 -1.60
CA GLY A 7 -11.05 8.20 -0.96
C GLY A 7 -10.65 8.54 0.47
N PHE A 8 -9.94 7.64 1.17
CA PHE A 8 -9.25 7.92 2.42
C PHE A 8 -7.89 8.62 2.20
N ILE A 9 -7.16 8.24 1.15
CA ILE A 9 -5.81 8.76 0.85
C ILE A 9 -5.82 10.21 0.36
N ARG A 10 -6.91 10.69 -0.24
CA ARG A 10 -6.94 11.98 -0.98
C ARG A 10 -7.15 13.21 -0.11
N GLN A 11 -7.15 13.12 1.22
CA GLN A 11 -7.47 14.28 2.08
C GLN A 11 -6.27 15.03 2.67
N SER A 12 -5.03 14.61 2.41
CA SER A 12 -3.83 15.23 2.98
C SER A 12 -2.76 15.56 1.92
N VAL A 13 -3.13 16.36 0.92
CA VAL A 13 -2.16 17.05 0.03
C VAL A 13 -2.20 18.55 0.30
N LEU A 14 -1.90 18.92 1.54
CA LEU A 14 -1.58 20.30 1.93
C LEU A 14 -0.46 20.23 2.97
N GLY A 15 0.81 20.32 2.53
CA GLY A 15 1.93 20.45 3.46
C GLY A 15 3.26 19.89 2.97
N SER A 16 3.99 20.71 2.22
CA SER A 16 5.45 20.71 1.99
C SER A 16 6.16 19.54 1.27
N PRO A 17 7.17 19.87 0.41
CA PRO A 17 8.04 18.91 -0.23
C PRO A 17 9.26 18.63 0.66
N LEU A 18 9.57 17.38 0.96
CA LEU A 18 10.91 17.02 1.45
C LEU A 18 11.38 15.66 0.92
N LYS A 19 10.53 14.63 0.93
CA LYS A 19 10.90 13.31 0.39
C LYS A 19 10.25 13.02 -0.96
N PRO A 20 11.03 12.63 -2.00
CA PRO A 20 10.51 12.06 -3.24
C PRO A 20 9.54 10.91 -2.96
N TYR A 21 8.46 10.80 -3.75
CA TYR A 21 7.44 9.77 -3.56
C TYR A 21 8.03 8.36 -3.45
N LYS A 22 9.03 8.04 -4.28
CA LYS A 22 9.74 6.75 -4.25
C LYS A 22 10.42 6.49 -2.89
N GLU A 23 10.99 7.50 -2.26
CA GLU A 23 11.59 7.36 -0.93
C GLU A 23 10.53 7.14 0.15
N ARG A 24 9.39 7.83 0.05
CA ARG A 24 8.25 7.59 0.94
C ARG A 24 7.80 6.13 0.84
N VAL A 25 7.56 5.63 -0.38
CA VAL A 25 7.20 4.22 -0.62
C VAL A 25 8.21 3.27 0.00
N LYS A 26 9.51 3.50 -0.20
CA LYS A 26 10.55 2.62 0.36
C LYS A 26 10.52 2.61 1.89
N THR A 27 10.39 3.76 2.53
CA THR A 27 10.31 3.87 4.00
C THR A 27 9.06 3.18 4.53
N SER A 28 7.90 3.47 3.95
CA SER A 28 6.62 2.89 4.39
C SER A 28 6.59 1.38 4.24
N MET A 29 7.06 0.86 3.10
CA MET A 29 7.15 -0.59 2.89
C MET A 29 8.16 -1.25 3.84
N GLY A 30 9.23 -0.55 4.20
CA GLY A 30 10.17 -0.99 5.23
C GLY A 30 9.48 -1.13 6.60
N ALA A 31 8.71 -0.13 7.02
CA ALA A 31 7.95 -0.18 8.27
C ALA A 31 6.95 -1.35 8.29
N ILE A 32 6.21 -1.55 7.20
CA ILE A 32 5.24 -2.65 7.07
C ILE A 32 5.94 -4.02 7.08
N LEU A 33 7.07 -4.17 6.41
CA LEU A 33 7.83 -5.42 6.41
C LEU A 33 8.43 -5.77 7.78
N SER A 34 8.61 -4.77 8.65
CA SER A 34 9.11 -4.90 10.01
C SER A 34 8.03 -4.90 11.09
N SER A 35 6.77 -4.58 10.76
CA SER A 35 5.69 -4.41 11.75
C SER A 35 5.30 -5.71 12.46
N GLN A 36 5.45 -6.84 11.78
CA GLN A 36 5.13 -8.17 12.30
C GLN A 36 5.85 -9.27 11.50
N PRO A 37 5.94 -10.51 12.02
CA PRO A 37 6.45 -11.63 11.23
C PRO A 37 5.51 -11.94 10.07
N TRP A 38 6.06 -11.90 8.86
CA TRP A 38 5.36 -12.27 7.62
C TRP A 38 5.82 -13.64 7.14
N THR A 39 4.88 -14.43 6.62
CA THR A 39 5.22 -15.64 5.87
C THR A 39 5.92 -15.30 4.55
N ASP A 40 6.69 -16.23 3.99
CA ASP A 40 7.38 -16.00 2.71
C ASP A 40 6.44 -15.56 1.57
N PRO A 41 5.23 -16.14 1.39
CA PRO A 41 4.30 -15.64 0.39
C PRO A 41 3.83 -14.21 0.66
N GLN A 42 3.53 -13.87 1.91
CA GLN A 42 3.10 -12.52 2.30
C GLN A 42 4.21 -11.48 2.05
N ARG A 43 5.45 -11.79 2.44
CA ARG A 43 6.61 -10.92 2.22
C ARG A 43 6.85 -10.67 0.72
N LYS A 44 6.84 -11.72 -0.11
CA LYS A 44 6.96 -11.58 -1.58
C LYS A 44 5.85 -10.70 -2.17
N TRP A 45 4.65 -10.78 -1.61
CA TRP A 45 3.54 -9.94 -2.05
C TRP A 45 3.70 -8.48 -1.63
N LEU A 46 4.11 -8.22 -0.40
CA LEU A 46 4.43 -6.87 0.07
C LEU A 46 5.52 -6.23 -0.80
N GLU A 47 6.60 -6.95 -1.11
CA GLU A 47 7.66 -6.46 -2.01
C GLU A 47 7.14 -6.11 -3.41
N ARG A 48 6.21 -6.90 -3.96
CA ARG A 48 5.57 -6.62 -5.26
C ARG A 48 4.69 -5.38 -5.19
N ILE A 49 3.94 -5.21 -4.11
CA ILE A 49 3.10 -4.03 -3.87
C ILE A 49 3.98 -2.78 -3.79
N GLY A 50 5.06 -2.83 -3.03
CA GLY A 50 6.04 -1.74 -2.95
C GLY A 50 6.62 -1.36 -4.31
N LYS A 51 7.07 -2.35 -5.09
CA LYS A 51 7.58 -2.13 -6.46
C LYS A 51 6.53 -1.54 -7.40
N GLN A 52 5.25 -1.88 -7.22
CA GLN A 52 4.19 -1.26 -8.01
C GLN A 52 3.97 0.18 -7.56
N LEU A 53 3.88 0.44 -6.25
CA LEU A 53 3.72 1.79 -5.71
C LEU A 53 4.84 2.71 -6.19
N GLU A 54 6.09 2.26 -6.24
CA GLU A 54 7.19 3.08 -6.79
C GLU A 54 7.00 3.50 -8.26
N LYS A 55 6.25 2.72 -9.04
CA LYS A 55 5.99 2.96 -10.48
C LYS A 55 4.68 3.68 -10.72
N GLU A 56 3.68 3.41 -9.89
CA GLU A 56 2.31 3.88 -10.03
C GLU A 56 1.89 4.52 -8.71
N THR A 57 1.63 5.82 -8.73
CA THR A 57 1.26 6.61 -7.54
C THR A 57 -0.09 6.18 -6.93
N ILE A 58 -0.86 5.34 -7.63
CA ILE A 58 -2.23 4.99 -7.29
C ILE A 58 -2.40 3.47 -7.32
N VAL A 59 -2.50 2.86 -6.14
CA VAL A 59 -2.91 1.45 -5.99
C VAL A 59 -4.16 1.41 -5.12
N ASP A 60 -5.29 1.07 -5.72
CA ASP A 60 -6.54 0.78 -4.99
C ASP A 60 -7.01 -0.65 -5.25
N ARG A 61 -8.11 -1.02 -4.57
CA ARG A 61 -8.75 -2.31 -4.77
C ARG A 61 -9.08 -2.59 -6.24
N SER A 62 -9.48 -1.58 -7.00
CA SER A 62 -9.76 -1.73 -8.44
C SER A 62 -8.48 -1.94 -9.25
N ALA A 63 -7.36 -1.30 -8.86
CA ALA A 63 -6.06 -1.47 -9.47
C ALA A 63 -5.51 -2.88 -9.24
N LEU A 64 -5.80 -3.49 -8.10
CA LEU A 64 -5.48 -4.90 -7.87
C LEU A 64 -6.32 -5.86 -8.71
N ASP A 65 -7.56 -5.49 -9.02
CA ASP A 65 -8.42 -6.27 -9.92
C ASP A 65 -8.19 -5.93 -11.41
N LYS A 66 -7.09 -5.20 -11.71
CA LYS A 66 -6.63 -4.84 -13.06
C LYS A 66 -5.16 -5.27 -13.25
N GLY A 67 -4.75 -5.38 -14.52
CA GLY A 67 -3.37 -5.64 -14.90
C GLY A 67 -2.73 -6.85 -14.20
N ARG A 68 -1.44 -6.71 -13.83
CA ARG A 68 -0.61 -7.81 -13.30
C ARG A 68 -1.11 -8.41 -11.97
N PHE A 69 -1.87 -7.66 -11.17
CA PHE A 69 -2.44 -8.18 -9.93
C PHE A 69 -3.66 -9.06 -10.19
N LYS A 70 -4.48 -8.71 -11.19
CA LYS A 70 -5.60 -9.54 -11.66
C LYS A 70 -5.11 -10.90 -12.15
N ASP A 71 -4.05 -10.94 -12.93
CA ASP A 71 -3.42 -12.17 -13.43
C ASP A 71 -2.96 -13.09 -12.29
N GLN A 72 -2.69 -12.51 -11.12
CA GLN A 72 -2.30 -13.23 -9.93
C GLN A 72 -3.46 -13.50 -8.96
N GLY A 73 -4.71 -13.25 -9.37
CA GLY A 73 -5.95 -13.57 -8.65
C GLY A 73 -6.64 -12.38 -7.97
N GLY A 74 -6.16 -11.16 -8.20
CA GLY A 74 -6.80 -9.93 -7.75
C GLY A 74 -6.85 -9.75 -6.23
N PHE A 75 -7.68 -8.80 -5.78
CA PHE A 75 -7.81 -8.49 -4.36
C PHE A 75 -8.27 -9.70 -3.55
N ASN A 76 -9.21 -10.50 -4.07
CA ASN A 76 -9.78 -11.62 -3.32
C ASN A 76 -8.74 -12.70 -2.97
N ARG A 77 -7.80 -13.00 -3.88
CA ARG A 77 -6.73 -13.96 -3.58
C ARG A 77 -5.72 -13.38 -2.60
N LEU A 78 -5.34 -12.11 -2.78
CA LEU A 78 -4.47 -11.40 -1.84
C LEU A 78 -5.07 -11.39 -0.44
N ASN A 79 -6.35 -11.04 -0.32
CA ASN A 79 -7.03 -11.01 0.96
C ASN A 79 -7.00 -12.37 1.67
N LYS A 80 -7.12 -13.49 0.95
CA LYS A 80 -6.95 -14.82 1.55
C LYS A 80 -5.53 -15.08 2.04
N ILE A 81 -4.51 -14.66 1.29
CA ILE A 81 -3.09 -14.82 1.68
C ILE A 81 -2.77 -14.01 2.95
N PHE A 82 -3.44 -12.87 3.12
CA PHE A 82 -3.32 -12.01 4.30
C PHE A 82 -4.43 -12.27 5.33
N ASN A 83 -5.04 -13.47 5.36
CA ASN A 83 -6.02 -13.85 6.38
C ASN A 83 -7.21 -12.87 6.55
N GLY A 84 -7.61 -12.18 5.48
CA GLY A 84 -8.68 -11.19 5.51
C GLY A 84 -8.22 -9.76 5.86
N GLN A 85 -6.94 -9.55 6.15
CA GLN A 85 -6.38 -8.29 6.65
C GLN A 85 -5.87 -7.36 5.54
N MET A 86 -6.14 -7.63 4.26
CA MET A 86 -5.57 -6.84 3.16
C MET A 86 -5.99 -5.35 3.21
N ASN A 87 -7.24 -5.08 3.61
CA ASN A 87 -7.72 -3.71 3.75
C ASN A 87 -6.99 -2.96 4.88
N GLU A 88 -6.73 -3.64 5.99
CA GLU A 88 -5.99 -3.09 7.13
C GLU A 88 -4.55 -2.77 6.74
N ILE A 89 -3.88 -3.73 6.08
CA ILE A 89 -2.51 -3.56 5.58
C ILE A 89 -2.42 -2.38 4.61
N PHE A 90 -3.42 -2.17 3.75
CA PHE A 90 -3.47 -0.99 2.90
C PHE A 90 -3.68 0.32 3.66
N GLY A 91 -4.49 0.30 4.72
CA GLY A 91 -4.61 1.42 5.64
C GLY A 91 -3.26 1.77 6.25
N GLN A 92 -2.55 0.79 6.80
CA GLN A 92 -1.22 0.97 7.37
C GLN A 92 -0.20 1.48 6.35
N ILE A 93 -0.17 0.92 5.13
CA ILE A 93 0.70 1.41 4.05
C ILE A 93 0.38 2.88 3.73
N SER A 94 -0.90 3.24 3.65
CA SER A 94 -1.33 4.61 3.41
C SER A 94 -0.86 5.53 4.53
N ASP A 95 -1.14 5.16 5.79
CA ASP A 95 -0.75 5.94 6.95
C ASP A 95 0.75 6.17 6.93
N GLU A 96 1.57 5.12 6.78
CA GLU A 96 3.02 5.20 6.66
C GLU A 96 3.52 6.02 5.45
N LEU A 97 2.77 6.05 4.33
CA LEU A 97 3.12 6.84 3.14
C LEU A 97 2.95 8.35 3.36
N TRP A 98 1.99 8.72 4.21
CA TRP A 98 1.58 10.11 4.43
C TRP A 98 1.89 10.63 5.84
N ASN A 99 2.37 9.78 6.77
CA ASN A 99 2.70 10.15 8.15
C ASN A 99 3.85 11.17 8.28
N ASP A 100 4.52 11.50 7.17
CA ASP A 100 5.50 12.59 7.10
C ASP A 100 4.87 14.00 7.31
N THR A 101 3.54 14.10 7.47
CA THR A 101 2.86 15.35 7.83
C THR A 101 2.67 15.57 9.34
N ALA A 102 3.13 14.67 10.21
CA ALA A 102 2.88 14.75 11.66
C ALA A 102 4.13 14.95 12.53
N THR A 103 5.15 15.67 12.04
CA THR A 103 6.21 16.17 12.93
C THR A 103 6.75 17.53 12.48
N ALA A 104 6.00 18.59 12.79
CA ALA A 104 6.48 19.89 13.27
C ALA A 104 5.28 20.75 13.66
#